data_AF-A0A2V9U8A5-F1
#
_entry.id   AF-A0A2V9U8A5-F1
#
_cell.length_a   1.000
_cell.length_b   1.000
_cell.length_c   1.000
_cell.angle_alpha   90.00
_cell.angle_beta   90.00
_cell.angle_gamma   90.00
#
_symmetry.space_group_name_H-M   'P 1'
#
loop_
_entity.id
_entity.type
_entity.pdbx_description
1 polymer ?
#
loop_
_entity_poly.entity_id
_entity_poly.type
_entity_poly.pdbx_seq_one_letter_code
_entity_poly.pdbx_strand_id
1 'polypeptide(L)'
;MDLRLGPPSRPRIFPRQYSSVGLRAVFEEQAPRAEEMAARYVEQTRPVWSWIALEWRRVATVAVLLLTVGVVLHAMFGANGMVVYQQKRAERQTLQSEVMRLQKENDEYVERIKALKTDHRAIEKEAREQLHYTRPGEFVYVAPEAPAKPPVGRAKNDE
;
A
#
# COMPACT_ATOMS: atom_id res chain seq x y z
N MET A 1 -6.06 -6.45 55.71
CA MET A 1 -6.96 -5.39 55.20
C MET A 1 -8.30 -6.04 54.96
N ASP A 2 -9.21 -5.97 55.95
CA ASP A 2 -10.49 -6.68 55.91
C ASP A 2 -11.58 -5.77 55.32
N LEU A 3 -11.96 -6.05 54.09
CA LEU A 3 -13.09 -5.40 53.42
C LEU A 3 -14.39 -6.11 53.83
N ARG A 4 -15.10 -5.54 54.81
CA ARG A 4 -16.49 -5.90 55.11
C ARG A 4 -17.41 -5.30 54.05
N LEU A 5 -17.93 -6.13 53.15
CA LEU A 5 -19.02 -5.77 52.24
C LEU A 5 -20.37 -5.86 52.98
N GLY A 6 -21.10 -4.75 53.02
CA GLY A 6 -22.48 -4.68 53.54
C GLY A 6 -23.53 -5.29 52.58
N PRO A 7 -24.79 -5.46 53.01
CA PRO A 7 -25.78 -6.27 52.31
C PRO A 7 -26.32 -5.60 51.04
N PRO A 8 -26.72 -6.37 50.00
CA PRO A 8 -27.15 -5.80 48.72
C PRO A 8 -28.54 -5.16 48.82
N SER A 9 -28.62 -3.93 48.31
CA SER A 9 -29.86 -3.15 48.20
C SER A 9 -30.78 -3.74 47.13
N ARG A 10 -31.97 -4.19 47.53
CA ARG A 10 -33.02 -4.62 46.58
C ARG A 10 -33.61 -3.40 45.87
N PRO A 11 -33.72 -3.37 44.53
CA PRO A 11 -34.41 -2.29 43.85
C PRO A 11 -35.93 -2.40 44.11
N ARG A 12 -36.51 -1.33 44.64
CA ARG A 12 -37.97 -1.14 44.66
C ARG A 12 -38.43 -0.90 43.23
N ILE A 13 -39.13 -1.89 42.67
CA ILE A 13 -39.86 -1.74 41.42
C ILE A 13 -41.06 -0.83 41.70
N PHE A 14 -40.99 0.41 41.22
CA PHE A 14 -42.14 1.33 41.24
C PHE A 14 -43.18 0.86 40.21
N PRO A 15 -44.49 0.81 40.55
CA PRO A 15 -45.51 0.51 39.56
C PRO A 15 -45.61 1.69 38.60
N ARG A 16 -45.35 1.41 37.31
CA ARG A 16 -45.54 2.33 36.18
C ARG A 16 -47.04 2.53 35.95
N GLN A 17 -47.71 3.28 36.80
CA GLN A 17 -49.08 3.73 36.58
C GLN A 17 -49.01 5.05 35.81
N TYR A 18 -49.22 4.94 34.49
CA TYR A 18 -49.28 6.05 33.56
C TYR A 18 -50.38 7.04 33.99
N SER A 19 -49.98 8.22 34.46
CA SER A 19 -50.84 9.40 34.55
C SER A 19 -51.01 10.04 33.16
N SER A 20 -51.58 9.29 32.22
CA SER A 20 -51.92 9.82 30.88
C SER A 20 -53.16 10.72 30.90
N VAL A 21 -53.97 10.69 31.97
CA VAL A 21 -55.21 11.47 32.10
C VAL A 21 -54.91 12.96 32.29
N GLY A 22 -53.95 13.31 33.14
CA GLY A 22 -53.55 14.71 33.34
C GLY A 22 -52.83 15.29 32.12
N LEU A 23 -51.98 14.50 31.47
CA LEU A 23 -51.33 14.90 30.22
C LEU A 23 -52.34 15.11 29.09
N ARG A 24 -53.32 14.21 28.92
CA ARG A 24 -54.37 14.38 27.91
C ARG A 24 -55.27 15.58 28.20
N ALA A 25 -55.66 15.83 29.44
CA ALA A 25 -56.49 16.99 29.79
C ALA A 25 -55.78 18.31 29.49
N VAL A 26 -54.48 18.43 29.83
CA VAL A 26 -53.69 19.63 29.53
C VAL A 26 -53.48 19.78 28.02
N PHE A 27 -53.28 18.67 27.28
CA PHE A 27 -53.18 18.71 25.83
C PHE A 27 -54.50 19.01 25.14
N GLU A 28 -55.66 18.56 25.64
CA GLU A 28 -56.98 18.88 25.08
C GLU A 28 -57.34 20.36 25.28
N GLU A 29 -56.98 20.95 26.43
CA GLU A 29 -57.18 22.38 26.69
C GLU A 29 -56.18 23.27 25.95
N GLN A 30 -54.95 22.80 25.75
CA GLN A 30 -53.90 23.55 25.05
C GLN A 30 -53.88 23.30 23.54
N ALA A 31 -54.45 22.22 23.03
CA ALA A 31 -54.53 21.92 21.60
C ALA A 31 -55.09 23.08 20.78
N PRO A 32 -56.25 23.67 21.10
CA PRO A 32 -56.79 24.78 20.31
C PRO A 32 -55.92 26.05 20.42
N ARG A 33 -55.34 26.34 21.59
CA ARG A 33 -54.41 27.48 21.74
C ARG A 33 -53.09 27.27 21.02
N ALA A 34 -52.57 26.06 21.01
CA ALA A 34 -51.33 25.70 20.32
C ALA A 34 -51.54 25.77 18.80
N GLU A 35 -52.70 25.36 18.30
CA GLU A 35 -53.09 25.48 16.90
C GLU A 35 -53.27 26.94 16.47
N GLU A 36 -53.89 27.79 17.30
CA GLU A 36 -54.02 29.22 17.00
C GLU A 36 -52.68 29.96 17.03
N MET A 37 -51.80 29.64 17.99
CA MET A 37 -50.45 30.21 18.07
C MET A 37 -49.58 29.72 16.91
N ALA A 38 -49.68 28.45 16.54
CA ALA A 38 -49.00 27.89 15.38
C ALA A 38 -49.53 28.50 14.08
N ALA A 39 -50.84 28.68 13.93
CA ALA A 39 -51.45 29.30 12.75
C ALA A 39 -50.96 30.75 12.57
N ARG A 40 -50.93 31.56 13.64
CA ARG A 40 -50.40 32.93 13.60
C ARG A 40 -48.93 32.99 13.23
N TYR A 41 -48.11 32.08 13.78
CA TYR A 41 -46.69 31.99 13.43
C TYR A 41 -46.46 31.53 12.00
N VAL A 42 -47.25 30.58 11.51
CA VAL A 42 -47.15 30.04 10.15
C VAL A 42 -47.59 31.08 9.11
N GLU A 43 -48.65 31.83 9.36
CA GLU A 43 -49.06 32.93 8.48
C GLU A 43 -48.04 34.06 8.43
N GLN A 44 -47.46 34.42 9.58
CA GLN A 44 -46.48 35.50 9.66
C GLN A 44 -45.13 35.12 9.02
N THR A 45 -44.77 33.84 9.04
CA THR A 45 -43.47 33.37 8.51
C THR A 45 -43.54 32.84 7.08
N ARG A 46 -44.75 32.51 6.56
CA ARG A 46 -44.99 32.08 5.19
C ARG A 46 -44.26 32.87 4.09
N PRO A 47 -44.23 34.22 4.11
CA PRO A 47 -43.55 34.99 3.06
C PRO A 47 -42.02 35.05 3.24
N VAL A 48 -41.52 34.97 4.48
CA VAL A 48 -40.08 35.01 4.77
C VAL A 48 -39.39 33.74 4.28
N TRP A 49 -40.02 32.58 4.48
CA TRP A 49 -39.48 31.30 4.05
C TRP A 49 -39.44 31.13 2.53
N SER A 50 -40.40 31.68 1.78
CA SER A 50 -40.38 31.56 0.31
C SER A 50 -39.31 32.45 -0.33
N TRP A 51 -39.05 33.63 0.23
CA TRP A 51 -37.98 34.53 -0.22
C TRP A 51 -36.59 33.96 0.09
N ILE A 52 -36.43 33.34 1.26
CA ILE A 52 -35.21 32.60 1.63
C ILE A 52 -35.06 31.39 0.70
N ALA A 53 -36.10 30.57 0.53
CA ALA A 53 -36.00 29.35 -0.28
C ALA A 53 -35.62 29.61 -1.74
N LEU A 54 -36.11 30.68 -2.37
CA LEU A 54 -35.79 30.98 -3.78
C LEU A 54 -34.31 31.37 -3.99
N GLU A 55 -33.77 32.25 -3.16
CA GLU A 55 -32.38 32.69 -3.28
C GLU A 55 -31.40 31.58 -2.87
N TRP A 56 -31.82 30.70 -1.95
CA TRP A 56 -31.03 29.55 -1.55
C TRP A 56 -30.87 28.51 -2.66
N ARG A 57 -31.75 28.48 -3.68
CA ARG A 57 -31.57 27.58 -4.83
C ARG A 57 -30.30 27.92 -5.60
N ARG A 58 -30.02 29.21 -5.85
CA ARG A 58 -28.82 29.65 -6.57
C ARG A 58 -27.56 29.33 -5.77
N VAL A 59 -27.58 29.63 -4.47
CA VAL A 59 -26.47 29.31 -3.56
C VAL A 59 -26.23 27.81 -3.48
N ALA A 60 -27.30 27.00 -3.38
CA ALA A 60 -27.20 25.54 -3.35
C ALA A 60 -26.62 24.98 -4.66
N THR A 61 -27.05 25.49 -5.82
CA THR A 61 -26.48 25.06 -7.11
C THR A 61 -25.00 25.40 -7.20
N VAL A 62 -24.59 26.62 -6.83
CA VAL A 62 -23.17 27.02 -6.83
C VAL A 62 -22.36 26.16 -5.84
N ALA A 63 -22.89 25.90 -4.65
CA ALA A 63 -22.24 25.06 -3.64
C ALA A 63 -22.04 23.62 -4.14
N VAL A 64 -23.07 23.02 -4.76
CA VAL A 64 -22.97 21.69 -5.36
C VAL A 64 -21.92 21.68 -6.48
N LEU A 65 -21.90 22.71 -7.33
CA LEU A 65 -20.96 22.81 -8.44
C LEU A 65 -19.52 22.93 -7.93
N LEU A 66 -19.28 23.75 -6.91
CA LEU A 66 -17.98 23.86 -6.23
C LEU A 66 -17.57 22.54 -5.56
N LEU A 67 -18.48 21.86 -4.88
CA LEU A 67 -18.21 20.54 -4.30
C LEU A 67 -17.82 19.52 -5.36
N THR A 68 -18.54 19.51 -6.49
CA THR A 68 -18.28 18.60 -7.60
C THR A 68 -16.89 18.84 -8.19
N VAL A 69 -16.55 20.10 -8.46
CA VAL A 69 -15.21 20.49 -8.93
C VAL A 69 -14.14 20.11 -7.91
N GLY A 70 -14.38 20.37 -6.62
CA GLY A 70 -13.46 20.00 -5.54
C GLY A 70 -13.19 18.49 -5.48
N VAL A 71 -14.23 17.66 -5.62
CA VAL A 71 -14.10 16.20 -5.66
C VAL A 71 -13.34 15.75 -6.91
N VAL A 72 -13.62 16.32 -8.08
CA VAL A 72 -12.90 16.00 -9.32
C VAL A 72 -11.42 16.35 -9.21
N LEU A 73 -11.10 17.55 -8.71
CA LEU A 73 -9.72 17.96 -8.48
C LEU A 73 -9.06 17.05 -7.45
N HIS A 74 -9.71 16.75 -6.32
CA HIS A 74 -9.16 15.84 -5.32
C HIS A 74 -8.96 14.43 -5.88
N ALA A 75 -9.83 13.93 -6.75
CA ALA A 75 -9.65 12.63 -7.40
C ALA A 75 -8.47 12.64 -8.39
N MET A 76 -8.25 13.76 -9.10
CA MET A 76 -7.13 13.94 -10.02
C MET A 76 -5.79 14.14 -9.30
N PHE A 77 -5.78 14.86 -8.17
CA PHE A 77 -4.59 15.21 -7.40
C PHE A 77 -4.35 14.33 -6.15
N GLY A 78 -5.29 13.46 -5.79
CA GLY A 78 -5.20 12.56 -4.65
C GLY A 78 -4.20 11.42 -4.88
N ALA A 79 -3.92 10.66 -3.82
CA ALA A 79 -2.90 9.59 -3.81
C ALA A 79 -3.00 8.53 -4.93
N ASN A 80 -4.16 8.45 -5.61
CA ASN A 80 -4.46 7.56 -6.74
C ASN A 80 -4.71 8.31 -8.08
N GLY A 81 -4.31 9.57 -8.20
CA GLY A 81 -4.53 10.38 -9.39
C GLY A 81 -3.89 9.82 -10.66
N MET A 82 -4.56 10.01 -11.80
CA MET A 82 -4.10 9.60 -13.15
C MET A 82 -2.64 10.01 -13.44
N VAL A 83 -2.14 11.06 -12.80
CA VAL A 83 -0.77 11.57 -12.96
C VAL A 83 0.27 10.60 -12.37
N VAL A 84 0.02 9.99 -11.21
CA VAL A 84 0.95 9.03 -10.58
C VAL A 84 0.91 7.68 -11.31
N TYR A 85 -0.21 7.35 -11.95
CA TYR A 85 -0.35 6.13 -12.73
C TYR A 85 0.66 6.06 -13.89
N GLN A 86 0.98 7.19 -14.51
CA GLN A 86 1.92 7.26 -15.64
C GLN A 86 3.35 6.91 -15.20
N GLN A 87 3.82 7.49 -14.09
CA GLN A 87 5.16 7.18 -13.55
C GLN A 87 5.26 5.72 -13.11
N LYS A 88 4.26 5.21 -12.38
CA LYS A 88 4.23 3.81 -11.95
C LYS A 88 4.05 2.82 -13.10
N ARG A 89 3.60 3.26 -14.27
CA ARG A 89 3.48 2.39 -15.45
C ARG A 89 4.83 2.16 -16.11
N ALA A 90 5.65 3.19 -16.27
CA ALA A 90 6.99 3.05 -16.80
C ALA A 90 7.86 2.15 -15.90
N GLU A 91 7.84 2.41 -14.59
CA GLU A 91 8.59 1.61 -13.63
C GLU A 91 8.15 0.14 -13.61
N ARG A 92 6.83 -0.13 -13.67
CA ARG A 92 6.31 -1.50 -13.79
C ARG A 92 6.76 -2.18 -15.08
N GLN A 93 6.80 -1.47 -16.21
CA GLN A 93 7.26 -2.03 -17.47
C GLN A 93 8.75 -2.38 -17.44
N THR A 94 9.59 -1.50 -16.86
CA THR A 94 11.02 -1.76 -16.70
C THR A 94 11.26 -2.97 -15.80
N LEU A 95 10.62 -3.03 -14.64
CA LEU A 95 10.74 -4.17 -13.72
C LEU A 95 10.26 -5.48 -14.35
N GLN A 96 9.16 -5.46 -15.11
CA GLN A 96 8.71 -6.65 -15.84
C GLN A 96 9.73 -7.12 -16.88
N SER A 97 10.31 -6.19 -17.64
CA SER A 97 11.34 -6.53 -18.62
C SER A 97 12.59 -7.14 -17.98
N GLU A 98 12.96 -6.65 -16.79
CA GLU A 98 14.10 -7.17 -16.03
C GLU A 98 13.84 -8.57 -15.48
N VAL A 99 12.63 -8.83 -14.95
CA VAL A 99 12.23 -10.18 -14.54
C VAL A 99 12.28 -11.15 -15.72
N MET A 100 11.75 -10.76 -16.88
CA MET A 100 11.79 -11.62 -18.08
C MET A 100 13.22 -11.91 -18.53
N ARG A 101 14.11 -10.91 -18.47
CA ARG A 101 15.54 -11.07 -18.79
C ARG A 101 16.21 -12.05 -17.83
N LEU A 102 16.04 -11.84 -16.52
CA LEU A 102 16.63 -12.69 -15.49
C LEU A 102 16.09 -14.13 -15.56
N GLN A 103 14.81 -14.31 -15.86
CA GLN A 103 14.21 -15.62 -16.04
C GLN A 103 14.88 -16.37 -17.21
N LYS A 104 15.07 -15.70 -18.35
CA LYS A 104 15.74 -16.28 -19.51
C LYS A 104 17.20 -16.63 -19.23
N GLU A 105 17.93 -15.76 -18.53
CA GLU A 105 19.31 -16.04 -18.10
C GLU A 105 19.35 -17.25 -17.14
N ASN A 106 18.41 -17.34 -16.21
CA ASN A 106 18.30 -18.48 -15.30
C ASN A 106 18.05 -19.79 -16.06
N ASP A 107 17.08 -19.78 -16.98
CA ASP A 107 16.76 -20.96 -17.80
C ASP A 107 17.99 -21.43 -18.60
N GLU A 108 18.76 -20.49 -19.16
CA GLU A 108 20.01 -20.80 -19.86
C GLU A 108 21.08 -21.41 -18.94
N TYR A 109 21.26 -20.86 -17.72
CA TYR A 109 22.17 -21.44 -16.74
C TYR A 109 21.73 -22.84 -16.29
N VAL A 110 20.42 -23.05 -16.12
CA VAL A 110 19.86 -24.36 -15.77
C VAL A 110 20.13 -25.37 -16.89
N GLU A 111 19.96 -24.99 -18.15
CA GLU A 111 20.31 -25.83 -19.29
C GLU A 111 21.80 -26.16 -19.34
N ARG A 112 22.68 -25.16 -19.12
CA ARG A 112 24.13 -25.38 -19.05
C ARG A 112 24.52 -26.33 -17.92
N ILE A 113 23.96 -26.15 -16.72
CA ILE A 113 24.19 -27.05 -15.59
C ILE A 113 23.69 -28.46 -15.92
N LYS A 114 22.53 -28.58 -16.57
CA LYS A 114 21.97 -29.87 -16.99
C LYS A 114 22.88 -30.54 -18.03
N ALA A 115 23.37 -29.80 -19.02
CA ALA A 115 24.31 -30.31 -20.03
C ALA A 115 25.62 -30.80 -19.38
N LEU A 116 26.21 -29.99 -18.49
CA LEU A 116 27.39 -30.34 -17.71
C LEU A 116 27.16 -31.59 -16.86
N LYS A 117 26.01 -31.70 -16.16
CA LYS A 117 25.68 -32.87 -15.32
C LYS A 117 25.38 -34.14 -16.12
N THR A 118 24.86 -34.01 -17.34
CA THR A 118 24.46 -35.16 -18.16
C THR A 118 25.65 -35.76 -18.92
N ASP A 119 26.67 -34.96 -19.22
CA ASP A 119 27.87 -35.40 -19.93
C ASP A 119 29.12 -35.36 -19.01
N HIS A 120 29.32 -36.44 -18.24
CA HIS A 120 30.44 -36.57 -17.29
C HIS A 120 31.83 -36.42 -17.96
N ARG A 121 31.92 -36.61 -19.29
CA ARG A 121 33.15 -36.44 -20.08
C ARG A 121 33.48 -34.96 -20.34
N ALA A 122 32.48 -34.08 -20.41
CA ALA A 122 32.70 -32.64 -20.57
C ALA A 122 33.29 -32.01 -19.30
N ILE A 123 32.82 -32.43 -18.12
CA ILE A 123 33.38 -31.99 -16.82
C ILE A 123 34.84 -32.45 -16.68
N GLU A 124 35.17 -33.68 -17.08
CA GLU A 124 36.55 -34.18 -17.00
C GLU A 124 37.50 -33.40 -17.93
N LYS A 125 37.03 -32.97 -19.11
CA LYS A 125 37.81 -32.15 -20.03
C LYS A 125 38.08 -30.75 -19.46
N GLU A 126 37.04 -30.07 -18.97
CA GLU A 126 37.17 -28.73 -18.38
C GLU A 126 38.07 -28.74 -17.13
N ALA A 127 37.92 -29.76 -16.28
CA ALA A 127 38.74 -29.93 -15.07
C ALA A 127 40.22 -30.20 -15.39
N ARG A 128 40.52 -30.93 -16.48
CA ARG A 128 41.91 -31.14 -16.93
C ARG A 128 42.52 -29.88 -17.54
N GLU A 129 41.74 -29.11 -18.29
CA GLU A 129 42.22 -27.92 -19.00
C GLU A 129 42.38 -26.70 -18.09
N GLN A 130 41.42 -26.42 -17.19
CA GLN A 130 41.45 -25.23 -16.35
C GLN A 130 42.03 -25.45 -14.95
N LEU A 131 41.88 -26.66 -14.40
CA LEU A 131 42.21 -26.94 -13.00
C LEU A 131 43.37 -27.93 -12.84
N HIS A 132 44.00 -28.35 -13.95
CA HIS A 132 45.05 -29.38 -13.97
C HIS A 132 44.69 -30.61 -13.12
N TYR A 133 43.41 -31.00 -13.17
CA TYR A 133 42.90 -32.09 -12.36
C TYR A 133 43.54 -33.43 -12.76
N THR A 134 44.24 -34.07 -11.80
CA THR A 134 44.77 -35.44 -11.90
C THR A 134 43.92 -36.40 -11.07
N ARG A 135 43.68 -37.61 -11.57
CA ARG A 135 42.94 -38.62 -10.80
C ARG A 135 43.78 -39.13 -9.62
N PRO A 136 43.15 -39.65 -8.55
CA PRO A 136 43.87 -40.34 -7.48
C PRO A 136 44.69 -41.50 -8.09
N GLY A 137 46.03 -41.37 -8.11
CA GLY A 137 46.96 -42.36 -8.67
C GLY A 137 47.81 -41.90 -9.87
N GLU A 138 47.64 -40.69 -10.40
CA GLU A 138 48.54 -40.12 -11.43
C GLU A 138 49.61 -39.21 -10.81
N PHE A 139 50.87 -39.35 -11.25
CA PHE A 139 52.01 -38.54 -10.78
C PHE A 139 52.42 -37.52 -11.84
N VAL A 140 52.45 -36.23 -11.47
CA VAL A 140 52.92 -35.15 -12.34
C VAL A 140 54.42 -35.00 -12.20
N TYR A 141 55.17 -35.33 -13.26
CA TYR A 141 56.62 -35.07 -13.32
C TYR A 141 56.85 -33.64 -13.85
N VAL A 142 57.28 -32.74 -12.95
CA VAL A 142 57.70 -31.38 -13.34
C VAL A 142 59.21 -31.41 -13.59
N ALA A 143 59.63 -31.08 -14.80
CA ALA A 143 61.05 -30.92 -15.11
C ALA A 143 61.60 -29.72 -14.33
N PRO A 144 62.76 -29.84 -13.65
CA PRO A 144 63.35 -28.71 -12.95
C PRO A 144 63.69 -27.60 -13.95
N GLU A 145 63.41 -26.34 -13.59
CA GLU A 145 63.77 -25.19 -14.40
C GLU A 145 65.27 -25.19 -14.70
N ALA A 146 65.63 -25.04 -15.97
CA ALA A 146 67.02 -24.93 -16.38
C ALA A 146 67.65 -23.70 -15.69
N PRO A 147 68.87 -23.82 -15.12
CA PRO A 147 69.48 -22.74 -14.37
C PRO A 147 69.61 -21.49 -15.24
N ALA A 148 69.17 -20.36 -14.69
CA ALA A 148 69.20 -19.07 -15.36
C ALA A 148 70.60 -18.77 -15.90
N LYS A 149 70.70 -18.52 -17.21
CA LYS A 149 71.94 -18.10 -17.87
C LYS A 149 72.42 -16.80 -17.21
N PRO A 150 73.68 -16.72 -16.74
CA PRO A 150 74.17 -15.52 -16.09
C PRO A 150 74.15 -14.33 -17.06
N PRO A 151 73.86 -13.11 -16.57
CA PRO A 151 73.78 -11.93 -17.40
C PRO A 151 75.15 -11.64 -18.02
N VAL A 152 75.21 -11.62 -19.34
CA VAL A 152 76.39 -11.21 -20.10
C VAL A 152 76.60 -9.72 -19.83
N GLY A 153 77.56 -9.39 -18.98
CA GLY A 153 77.98 -8.02 -18.70
C GLY A 153 78.48 -7.37 -19.99
N ARG A 154 77.76 -6.34 -20.45
CA ARG A 154 78.19 -5.47 -21.56
C ARG A 154 79.41 -4.69 -21.07
N ALA A 155 80.59 -5.00 -21.62
CA ALA A 155 81.81 -4.23 -21.38
C ALA A 155 81.57 -2.76 -21.77
N LYS A 156 81.78 -1.85 -20.81
CA LYS A 156 81.95 -0.43 -21.09
C LYS A 156 83.38 -0.27 -21.62
N ASN A 157 83.50 0.14 -22.87
CA ASN A 157 84.76 0.63 -23.40
C ASN A 157 84.76 2.14 -23.13
N ASP A 158 85.65 2.55 -22.24
CA ASP A 158 86.05 3.93 -22.07
C ASP A 158 87.17 4.19 -23.10
N GLU A 159 86.95 5.12 -24.02
CA GLU A 159 87.97 5.84 -24.79
C GLU A 159 87.50 7.27 -25.08
#